data_AF-A0AAV6AF29-F1
#
_entry.id   AF-A0AAV6AF29-F1
#
_cell.length_a   1.000
_cell.length_b   1.000
_cell.length_c   1.000
_cell.angle_alpha   90.00
_cell.angle_beta   90.00
_cell.angle_gamma   90.00
#
_symmetry.space_group_name_H-M   'P 1'
#
loop_
_entity.id
_entity.type
_entity.pdbx_description
1 polymer ?
#
loop_
_entity_poly.entity_id
_entity_poly.type
_entity_poly.pdbx_seq_one_letter_code
_entity_poly.pdbx_strand_id
1 'polypeptide(L)' 'VRVQNVREYVFWLLKNTPEWPPEAIMQVMASGERLDAKVADPVPLYFQYVTAWATSAGIVQFRDDIYQRDGLDVAFQ' A
#
# COMPACT_ATOMS: atom_id res chain seq x y z
N VAL A 1 3.03 7.26 1.55
CA VAL A 1 3.31 6.09 0.68
C VAL A 1 2.54 6.27 -0.61
N ARG A 2 3.19 6.24 -1.78
CA ARG A 2 2.50 6.20 -3.08
C ARG A 2 2.49 4.75 -3.56
N VAL A 3 1.37 4.31 -4.13
CA VAL A 3 1.22 2.97 -4.71
C VAL A 3 1.22 3.06 -6.23
N GLN A 4 1.76 2.04 -6.88
CA GLN A 4 1.67 1.89 -8.33
C GLN A 4 0.33 1.26 -8.72
N ASN A 5 -0.05 1.36 -9.99
CA ASN A 5 -1.27 0.75 -10.55
C ASN A 5 -2.55 1.16 -9.80
N VAL A 6 -2.69 2.46 -9.55
CA VAL A 6 -3.76 3.04 -8.72
C VAL A 6 -5.15 2.69 -9.24
N ARG A 7 -5.35 2.67 -10.57
CA ARG A 7 -6.65 2.37 -11.17
C ARG A 7 -7.09 0.94 -10.88
N GLU A 8 -6.20 -0.02 -11.11
CA GLU A 8 -6.44 -1.44 -10.84
C GLU A 8 -6.66 -1.68 -9.33
N TYR A 9 -5.92 -0.96 -8.50
CA TYR A 9 -6.11 -0.99 -7.04
C TYR A 9 -7.49 -0.49 -6.60
N VAL A 10 -7.97 0.62 -7.18
CA VAL A 10 -9.31 1.16 -6.89
C VAL A 10 -10.41 0.19 -7.33
N PHE A 11 -10.30 -0.41 -8.52
CA PHE A 11 -11.25 -1.45 -8.95
C PHE A 11 -11.28 -2.63 -8.00
N TRP A 12 -10.12 -3.09 -7.52
CA TRP A 12 -10.05 -4.19 -6.56
C TRP A 12 -10.69 -3.83 -5.21
N LEU A 13 -10.46 -2.62 -4.71
CA LEU A 13 -11.06 -2.14 -3.46
C LEU A 13 -12.59 -2.04 -3.54
N LEU A 14 -13.13 -1.61 -4.69
CA LEU A 14 -14.56 -1.33 -4.86
C LEU A 14 -15.36 -2.49 -5.46
N LYS A 15 -14.72 -3.62 -5.81
CA LYS A 15 -15.33 -4.75 -6.53
C LYS A 15 -16.65 -5.28 -5.95
N ASN A 16 -16.81 -5.19 -4.63
CA ASN A 16 -17.99 -5.68 -3.89
C ASN A 16 -18.89 -4.54 -3.40
N THR A 17 -18.70 -3.32 -3.91
CA THR A 17 -19.45 -2.11 -3.53
C THR A 17 -20.41 -1.74 -4.66
N PRO A 18 -21.69 -2.15 -4.62
CA PRO A 18 -22.62 -2.04 -5.75
C PRO A 18 -22.83 -0.60 -6.26
N GLU A 19 -22.63 0.39 -5.40
CA GLU A 19 -22.70 1.82 -5.73
C GLU A 19 -21.58 2.26 -6.69
N TRP A 20 -20.53 1.44 -6.85
CA TRP A 20 -19.34 1.74 -7.65
C TRP A 20 -19.09 0.69 -8.75
N PRO A 21 -19.96 0.63 -9.78
CA PRO A 21 -19.67 -0.17 -10.97
C PRO A 21 -18.45 0.39 -11.74
N PRO A 22 -17.75 -0.43 -12.54
CA PRO A 22 -16.56 0.00 -13.27
C PRO A 22 -16.73 1.27 -14.10
N GLU A 23 -17.89 1.45 -14.74
CA GLU A 23 -18.22 2.61 -15.56
C GLU A 23 -18.28 3.90 -14.74
N ALA A 24 -18.89 3.84 -13.54
CA ALA A 24 -18.98 4.98 -12.63
C ALA A 24 -17.59 5.38 -12.10
N ILE A 25 -16.75 4.40 -11.75
CA ILE A 25 -15.38 4.64 -11.30
C ILE A 25 -14.58 5.35 -12.41
N MET A 26 -14.68 4.85 -13.65
CA MET A 26 -13.99 5.44 -14.80
C MET A 26 -14.46 6.87 -15.10
N GLN A 27 -15.76 7.13 -15.00
CA GLN A 27 -16.32 8.46 -15.22
C GLN A 27 -15.78 9.48 -14.21
N VAL A 28 -15.73 9.12 -12.92
CA VAL A 28 -15.19 9.98 -11.86
C VAL A 28 -13.68 10.20 -12.02
N MET A 29 -12.92 9.15 -12.36
CA MET A 29 -11.49 9.31 -12.64
C MET A 29 -11.23 10.26 -13.81
N ALA A 30 -12.05 10.20 -14.86
CA ALA A 30 -11.93 11.06 -16.04
C ALA A 30 -12.37 12.51 -15.77
N SER A 31 -13.34 12.73 -14.87
CA SER A 31 -13.77 14.09 -14.50
C SER A 31 -12.70 14.83 -13.70
N GLY A 32 -11.84 14.10 -12.98
CA GLY A 32 -10.84 14.70 -12.08
C GLY A 32 -11.46 15.27 -10.79
N GLU A 33 -12.76 15.08 -10.57
CA GLU A 33 -13.43 15.50 -9.36
C GLU A 33 -13.04 14.62 -8.17
N ARG A 34 -12.94 15.25 -6.99
CA ARG A 34 -12.72 14.50 -5.75
C ARG A 34 -14.06 13.98 -5.23
N LEU A 35 -14.17 12.66 -5.12
CA LEU A 35 -15.27 11.98 -4.44
C LEU A 35 -14.72 10.99 -3.41
N ASP A 36 -15.38 10.89 -2.27
CA ASP A 36 -15.05 9.92 -1.24
C ASP A 36 -15.95 8.68 -1.40
N ALA A 37 -15.34 7.53 -1.70
CA ALA A 37 -16.03 6.25 -1.87
C ALA A 37 -15.89 5.41 -0.60
N LYS A 38 -17.01 5.01 0.01
CA LYS A 38 -17.01 4.05 1.12
C LYS A 38 -16.87 2.64 0.57
N VAL A 39 -15.85 1.91 1.00
CA VAL A 39 -15.65 0.50 0.63
C VAL A 39 -16.61 -0.41 1.41
N ALA A 40 -17.21 -1.39 0.73
CA ALA A 40 -18.03 -2.41 1.37
C ALA A 40 -17.21 -3.34 2.27
N ASP A 41 -15.98 -3.67 1.83
CA ASP A 41 -15.05 -4.55 2.54
C ASP A 41 -13.81 -3.76 2.99
N PRO A 42 -13.74 -3.31 4.26
CA PRO A 42 -12.57 -2.60 4.77
C PRO A 42 -11.31 -3.48 4.77
N VAL A 43 -10.24 -2.96 4.18
CA VAL A 43 -8.93 -3.63 4.15
C VAL A 43 -8.06 -3.10 5.31
N PRO A 44 -7.55 -3.96 6.21
CA PRO A 44 -6.67 -3.52 7.28
C PRO A 44 -5.32 -3.07 6.71
N LEU A 45 -4.80 -1.96 7.24
CA LEU A 45 -3.55 -1.34 6.79
C LEU A 45 -2.50 -1.41 7.88
N TYR A 46 -1.39 -2.08 7.60
CA TYR A 46 -0.26 -2.23 8.50
C TYR A 46 0.98 -1.54 7.93
N PHE A 47 1.60 -0.67 8.73
CA PHE A 47 2.87 -0.04 8.40
C PHE A 47 3.92 -0.58 9.35
N GLN A 48 4.77 -1.48 8.84
CA GLN A 48 5.88 -2.02 9.59
C GLN A 48 7.19 -1.57 8.93
N TYR A 49 8.14 -1.16 9.78
CA TYR A 49 9.51 -0.93 9.37
C TYR A 49 10.32 -2.17 9.72
N VAL A 50 10.87 -2.84 8.70
CA VAL A 50 11.66 -4.06 8.83
C VAL A 50 12.87 -3.93 7.92
N THR A 51 14.05 -4.07 8.50
CA THR A 51 15.35 -4.00 7.81
C THR A 51 15.92 -5.39 7.50
N ALA A 52 15.37 -6.45 8.09
CA ALA A 52 15.70 -7.84 7.79
C ALA A 52 14.46 -8.75 7.82
N TRP A 53 14.26 -9.57 6.78
CA TRP A 53 13.18 -10.58 6.75
C TRP A 53 13.61 -11.89 6.10
N ALA A 54 13.01 -12.99 6.55
CA ALA A 54 13.19 -14.30 5.93
C ALA A 54 12.21 -14.49 4.77
N THR A 55 12.71 -15.08 3.69
CA THR A 55 11.89 -15.55 2.56
C THR A 55 11.44 -16.99 2.80
N SER A 56 10.40 -17.43 2.09
CA SER A 56 9.92 -18.83 2.13
C SER A 56 10.98 -19.86 1.70
N ALA A 57 12.02 -19.43 0.98
CA ALA A 57 13.15 -20.26 0.57
C ALA A 57 14.26 -20.36 1.65
N GLY A 58 14.06 -19.80 2.85
CA GLY A 58 15.03 -19.83 3.94
C GLY A 58 16.17 -18.81 3.80
N ILE A 59 16.10 -17.92 2.82
CA ILE A 59 17.10 -16.86 2.62
C ILE A 59 16.66 -15.60 3.37
N VAL A 60 17.57 -15.01 4.14
CA VAL A 60 17.37 -13.71 4.79
C VAL A 60 17.73 -12.58 3.83
N GLN A 61 16.84 -11.61 3.71
CA GLN A 61 17.03 -10.39 2.92
C GLN A 61 17.20 -9.21 3.87
N PHE A 62 18.22 -8.40 3.62
CA PHE A 62 18.51 -7.18 4.36
C PHE A 62 18.25 -5.94 3.50
N ARG A 63 17.91 -4.82 4.14
CA ARG A 63 17.74 -3.49 3.53
C ARG A 63 18.32 -2.43 4.43
N ASP A 64 18.69 -1.30 3.84
CA ASP A 64 19.31 -0.18 4.54
C ASP A 64 18.38 0.40 5.61
N ASP A 65 18.94 0.61 6.80
CA ASP A 65 18.27 1.24 7.94
C ASP A 65 18.22 2.77 7.78
N ILE A 66 17.45 3.24 6.80
CA ILE A 66 17.30 4.68 6.49
C ILE A 66 16.75 5.55 7.62
N TYR A 67 16.19 4.95 8.67
CA TYR A 67 15.70 5.67 9.85
C TYR A 67 16.57 5.46 11.09
N GLN A 68 17.72 4.78 10.97
CA GLN A 68 18.67 4.52 12.05
C GLN A 68 18.01 3.89 13.29
N ARG A 69 17.01 3.03 13.08
CA ARG A 69 16.23 2.40 14.17
C ARG A 69 16.88 1.14 14.72
N ASP A 70 17.78 0.52 13.97
CA ASP A 70 18.47 -0.70 14.36
C ASP A 70 19.66 -0.41 15.27
N GLY A 71 20.06 0.87 15.39
CA GLY A 71 21.17 1.30 16.23
C GLY A 71 22.55 0.83 15.73
N LEU A 72 22.64 0.37 14.48
CA LEU A 72 23.89 -0.10 13.88
C LEU A 72 24.83 1.05 13.47
N ASP A 73 24.31 2.27 13.36
CA ASP A 73 25.05 3.49 12.97
C ASP A 73 25.80 4.14 14.16
N VAL A 74 25.78 3.54 15.35
CA VAL A 74 26.67 3.92 16.46
C VAL A 74 28.07 3.33 16.24
N ALA A 75 28.75 3.81 15.22
CA ALA A 75 30.17 3.56 15.04
C ALA A 75 30.95 4.26 16.18
N PHE A 76 31.52 3.45 17.06
CA PHE A 76 32.56 3.71 18.07
C PHE A 76 32.98 5.17 18.25
N GLN A 77 32.60 5.74 19.40
CA GLN A 77 33.22 6.93 19.99
C GLN A 77 34.15 6.52 21.13
#